data_AF-A0A3M1B8H4-F1
#
_entry.id   AF-A0A3M1B8H4-F1
#
_cell.length_a   1.000
_cell.length_b   1.000
_cell.length_c   1.000
_cell.angle_alpha   90.00
_cell.angle_beta   90.00
_cell.angle_gamma   90.00
#
_symmetry.space_group_name_H-M   'P 1'
#
loop_
_entity.id
_entity.type
_entity.pdbx_description
1 polymer ?
#
loop_
_entity_poly.entity_id
_entity_poly.type
_entity_poly.pdbx_seq_one_letter_code
_entity_poly.pdbx_strand_id
1 'polypeptide(L)'
;MDKVKLSKIVNFLHQYKNALVEKALDKISEFGGEEDDMQYSLGNFAMEDFMDNNAMRLSHLNVLICELQNQLEEQTHKYEQINTEVYEIKRHQLREKIKFYTERIPPAELKWLHLEKVSENLYLLIIVRRVEV
;
A
#
# COMPACT_ATOMS: atom_id res chain seq x y z
N MET A 1 8.50 -25.74 -9.67
CA MET A 1 9.49 -25.11 -8.77
C MET A 1 9.22 -25.64 -7.37
N ASP A 2 10.25 -26.05 -6.61
CA ASP A 2 10.04 -26.63 -5.27
C ASP A 2 9.55 -25.56 -4.28
N LYS A 3 8.59 -25.89 -3.39
CA LYS A 3 7.96 -24.95 -2.43
C LYS A 3 9.01 -24.26 -1.56
N VAL A 4 10.09 -24.97 -1.21
CA VAL A 4 11.24 -24.41 -0.47
C VAL A 4 11.99 -23.37 -1.29
N LYS A 5 12.17 -23.59 -2.60
CA LYS A 5 12.83 -22.62 -3.49
C LYS A 5 11.94 -21.39 -3.69
N LEU A 6 10.63 -21.58 -3.85
CA LEU A 6 9.66 -20.51 -4.03
C LEU A 6 9.54 -19.64 -2.77
N SER A 7 9.50 -20.25 -1.58
CA SER A 7 9.52 -19.52 -0.30
C SER A 7 10.81 -18.69 -0.10
N LYS A 8 11.97 -19.21 -0.51
CA LYS A 8 13.23 -18.44 -0.51
C LYS A 8 13.19 -17.24 -1.44
N ILE A 9 12.57 -17.38 -2.62
CA ILE A 9 12.41 -16.28 -3.58
C ILE A 9 11.47 -15.20 -3.00
N VAL A 10 10.32 -15.59 -2.44
CA VAL A 10 9.39 -14.66 -1.79
C VAL A 10 10.07 -13.90 -0.64
N ASN A 11 10.84 -14.60 0.21
CA ASN A 11 11.58 -13.97 1.30
C ASN A 11 12.65 -12.99 0.78
N PHE A 12 13.37 -13.35 -0.28
CA PHE A 12 14.33 -12.45 -0.92
C PHE A 12 13.65 -11.19 -1.47
N LEU A 13 12.48 -11.33 -2.13
CA LEU A 13 11.74 -10.19 -2.67
C LEU A 13 11.23 -9.26 -1.56
N HIS A 14 10.79 -9.80 -0.41
CA HIS A 14 10.45 -8.98 0.76
C HIS A 14 11.66 -8.23 1.32
N GLN A 15 12.81 -8.90 1.45
CA GLN A 15 14.06 -8.25 1.88
C GLN A 15 14.51 -7.15 0.92
N TYR A 16 14.43 -7.42 -0.38
CA TYR A 16 14.77 -6.45 -1.42
C TYR A 16 13.82 -5.25 -1.43
N LYS A 17 12.52 -5.48 -1.21
CA LYS A 17 11.53 -4.41 -1.04
C LYS A 17 11.89 -3.51 0.13
N ASN A 18 12.24 -4.08 1.29
CA ASN A 18 12.62 -3.30 2.47
C ASN A 18 13.87 -2.46 2.21
N ALA A 19 14.89 -3.03 1.55
CA ALA A 19 16.10 -2.31 1.19
C ALA A 19 15.85 -1.14 0.22
N LEU A 20 14.91 -1.28 -0.73
CA LEU A 20 14.51 -0.17 -1.61
C LEU A 20 13.78 0.93 -0.85
N VAL A 21 12.95 0.58 0.13
CA VAL A 21 12.27 1.55 0.99
C VAL A 21 13.27 2.32 1.85
N GLU A 22 14.22 1.62 2.49
CA GLU A 22 15.29 2.25 3.27
C GLU A 22 16.10 3.22 2.40
N LYS A 23 16.52 2.78 1.21
CA LYS A 23 17.24 3.63 0.26
C LYS A 23 16.44 4.86 -0.18
N ALA A 24 15.12 4.73 -0.33
CA ALA A 24 14.26 5.86 -0.66
C ALA A 24 14.18 6.86 0.50
N LEU A 25 14.07 6.37 1.73
CA LEU A 25 14.07 7.21 2.95
C LEU A 25 15.40 7.93 3.15
N ASP A 26 16.52 7.25 2.94
CA ASP A 26 17.86 7.85 3.01
C ASP A 26 17.97 9.00 1.99
N LYS A 27 17.53 8.76 0.76
CA LYS A 27 17.51 9.79 -0.30
C LYS A 27 16.63 10.99 0.07
N ILE A 28 15.44 10.75 0.63
CA ILE A 28 14.54 11.82 1.11
C ILE A 28 15.24 12.65 2.21
N SER A 29 15.98 11.99 3.11
CA SER A 29 16.71 12.67 4.18
C SER A 29 17.90 13.49 3.68
N GLU A 30 18.59 13.04 2.62
CA GLU A 30 19.66 13.78 1.95
C GLU A 30 19.16 15.07 1.29
N PHE A 31 17.95 15.07 0.71
CA PHE A 31 17.35 16.26 0.10
C PHE A 31 16.58 17.15 1.08
N GLY A 32 16.20 16.64 2.25
CA GLY A 32 15.47 17.40 3.28
C GLY A 32 16.34 18.20 4.26
N GLY A 33 17.66 18.22 4.06
CA GLY A 33 18.64 18.73 5.03
C GLY A 33 19.26 20.10 4.75
N GLU A 34 19.11 20.70 3.56
CA GLU A 34 19.78 21.97 3.22
C GLU A 34 18.79 23.01 2.67
N GLU A 35 18.46 24.00 3.49
CA GLU A 35 17.70 25.22 3.15
C GLU A 35 18.54 26.18 2.29
N ASP A 36 18.92 25.78 1.07
CA ASP A 36 19.57 26.70 0.12
C ASP A 36 18.71 26.87 -1.14
N ASP A 37 18.04 28.02 -1.21
CA ASP A 37 16.97 28.43 -2.14
C ASP A 37 17.28 28.27 -3.65
N MET A 38 18.53 27.96 -4.03
CA MET A 38 18.96 27.81 -5.43
C MET A 38 19.01 26.34 -5.93
N GLN A 39 18.99 25.34 -5.04
CA GLN A 39 18.87 23.91 -5.41
C GLN A 39 17.43 23.45 -5.65
N TYR A 40 16.44 24.27 -5.27
CA TYR A 40 15.02 23.90 -5.21
C TYR A 40 14.38 23.49 -6.54
N SER A 41 14.88 23.92 -7.71
CA SER A 41 14.26 23.54 -9.00
C SER A 41 14.84 22.27 -9.60
N LEU A 42 16.17 22.12 -9.70
CA LEU A 42 16.80 20.92 -10.28
C LEU A 42 16.77 19.72 -9.31
N GLY A 43 16.85 19.97 -8.00
CA GLY A 43 16.73 18.95 -6.97
C GLY A 43 15.34 18.33 -6.91
N ASN A 44 14.26 19.12 -7.06
CA ASN A 44 12.89 18.61 -7.04
C ASN A 44 12.56 17.72 -8.24
N PHE A 45 12.95 18.08 -9.46
CA PHE A 45 12.69 17.22 -10.62
C PHE A 45 13.43 15.88 -10.52
N ALA A 46 14.71 15.90 -10.11
CA ALA A 46 15.48 14.68 -9.90
C ALA A 46 14.93 13.84 -8.74
N MET A 47 14.35 14.49 -7.73
CA MET A 47 13.72 13.83 -6.58
C MET A 47 12.36 13.23 -6.95
N GLU A 48 11.50 13.95 -7.67
CA GLU A 48 10.23 13.44 -8.19
C GLU A 48 10.47 12.26 -9.13
N ASP A 49 11.39 12.38 -10.11
CA ASP A 49 11.75 11.26 -11.00
C ASP A 49 12.31 10.07 -10.21
N PHE A 50 13.09 10.30 -9.16
CA PHE A 50 13.59 9.24 -8.29
C PHE A 50 12.47 8.56 -7.51
N MET A 51 11.52 9.33 -6.96
CA MET A 51 10.38 8.81 -6.21
C MET A 51 9.43 8.02 -7.12
N ASP A 52 9.11 8.53 -8.32
CA ASP A 52 8.23 7.87 -9.29
C ASP A 52 8.83 6.55 -9.77
N ASN A 53 10.13 6.53 -10.09
CA ASN A 53 10.83 5.31 -10.47
C ASN A 53 10.87 4.27 -9.33
N ASN A 54 11.02 4.71 -8.08
CA ASN A 54 10.96 3.80 -6.93
C ASN A 54 9.54 3.31 -6.66
N ALA A 55 8.53 4.16 -6.78
CA ALA A 55 7.12 3.80 -6.63
C ALA A 55 6.72 2.73 -7.66
N MET A 56 7.14 2.89 -8.92
CA MET A 56 6.90 1.90 -9.98
C MET A 56 7.58 0.57 -9.68
N ARG A 57 8.85 0.60 -9.24
CA ARG A 57 9.61 -0.62 -8.87
C ARG A 57 9.00 -1.34 -7.67
N LEU A 58 8.55 -0.61 -6.66
CA LEU A 58 7.86 -1.17 -5.50
C LEU A 58 6.50 -1.76 -5.87
N SER A 59 5.76 -1.12 -6.77
CA SER A 59 4.50 -1.65 -7.32
C SER A 59 4.73 -3.00 -8.02
N HIS A 60 5.71 -3.07 -8.92
CA HIS A 60 6.07 -4.32 -9.59
C HIS A 60 6.50 -5.42 -8.61
N LEU A 61 7.28 -5.09 -7.58
CA LEU A 61 7.69 -6.05 -6.55
C LEU A 61 6.50 -6.58 -5.75
N ASN A 62 5.54 -5.72 -5.39
CA ASN A 62 4.34 -6.15 -4.68
C ASN A 62 3.50 -7.10 -5.54
N VAL A 63 3.34 -6.81 -6.84
CA VAL A 63 2.62 -7.71 -7.77
C VAL A 63 3.32 -9.07 -7.84
N LEU A 64 4.64 -9.09 -8.06
CA LEU A 64 5.42 -10.34 -8.15
C LEU A 64 5.37 -11.16 -6.84
N ILE A 65 5.43 -10.48 -5.70
CA ILE A 65 5.28 -11.13 -4.38
C ILE A 65 3.90 -11.76 -4.26
N CYS A 66 2.84 -11.03 -4.62
CA CYS A 66 1.47 -11.56 -4.56
C CYS A 66 1.26 -12.74 -5.50
N GLU A 67 1.75 -12.68 -6.74
CA GLU A 67 1.65 -13.79 -7.70
C GLU A 67 2.39 -15.04 -7.21
N LEU A 68 3.59 -14.87 -6.66
CA LEU A 68 4.37 -15.99 -6.11
C LEU A 68 3.77 -16.52 -4.81
N GLN A 69 3.21 -15.66 -3.95
CA GLN A 69 2.45 -16.10 -2.78
C GLN A 69 1.23 -16.92 -3.22
N ASN A 70 0.45 -16.46 -4.19
CA ASN A 70 -0.67 -17.21 -4.75
C ASN A 70 -0.23 -18.60 -5.26
N GLN A 71 0.92 -18.70 -5.95
CA GLN A 71 1.49 -19.99 -6.37
C GLN A 71 1.98 -20.88 -5.21
N LEU A 72 2.44 -20.29 -4.10
CA LEU A 72 2.81 -21.01 -2.87
C LEU A 72 1.56 -21.56 -2.15
N GLU A 73 0.47 -20.82 -2.27
CA GLU A 73 -0.82 -21.01 -1.62
C GLU A 73 -1.75 -21.99 -2.37
N GLU A 74 -1.55 -22.19 -3.69
CA GLU A 74 -2.24 -23.21 -4.50
C GLU A 74 -2.05 -24.68 -4.04
N GLN A 75 -1.15 -24.95 -3.07
CA GLN A 75 -1.08 -26.27 -2.41
C GLN A 75 -1.77 -26.36 -1.04
N THR A 76 -2.37 -25.29 -0.52
CA THR A 76 -2.96 -25.30 0.83
C THR A 76 -4.06 -24.26 1.08
N HIS A 77 -4.80 -23.77 0.09
CA HIS A 77 -5.79 -22.70 0.36
C HIS A 77 -7.24 -23.16 0.44
N LYS A 78 -7.73 -23.20 1.68
CA LYS A 78 -9.04 -22.64 2.00
C LYS A 78 -9.03 -21.18 1.53
N TYR A 79 -9.90 -20.83 0.60
CA TYR A 79 -10.06 -19.47 0.09
C TYR A 79 -10.27 -18.48 1.26
N GLU A 80 -9.33 -17.55 1.50
CA GLU A 80 -9.62 -16.36 2.32
C GLU A 80 -10.64 -15.53 1.53
N GLN A 81 -11.91 -15.50 1.95
CA GLN A 81 -12.90 -14.64 1.32
C GLN A 81 -12.62 -13.19 1.73
N ILE A 82 -12.53 -12.31 0.73
CA ILE A 82 -12.36 -10.87 0.93
C ILE A 82 -13.69 -10.20 0.59
N ASN A 83 -14.21 -9.41 1.51
CA ASN A 83 -15.39 -8.59 1.28
C ASN A 83 -14.99 -7.12 1.10
N THR A 84 -15.48 -6.50 0.03
CA THR A 84 -15.25 -5.08 -0.28
C THR A 84 -16.57 -4.33 -0.21
N GLU A 85 -16.63 -3.32 0.64
CA GLU A 85 -17.79 -2.46 0.85
C GLU A 85 -17.43 -1.03 0.46
N VAL A 86 -18.30 -0.38 -0.30
CA VAL A 86 -18.13 1.01 -0.75
C VAL A 86 -19.28 1.84 -0.23
N TYR A 87 -18.96 2.92 0.47
CA TYR A 87 -19.95 3.82 1.07
C TYR A 87 -19.77 5.23 0.54
N GLU A 88 -20.86 5.81 0.07
CA GLU A 88 -20.94 7.23 -0.23
C GLU A 88 -21.14 8.04 1.06
N ILE A 89 -20.25 9.00 1.30
CA ILE A 89 -20.27 9.83 2.50
C ILE A 89 -20.24 11.29 2.10
N LYS A 90 -21.24 12.04 2.54
CA LYS A 90 -21.25 13.51 2.38
C LYS A 90 -20.20 14.13 3.29
N ARG A 91 -19.53 15.20 2.84
CA ARG A 91 -18.45 15.88 3.57
C ARG A 91 -18.78 16.22 5.03
N HIS A 92 -20.01 16.66 5.30
CA HIS A 92 -20.43 17.03 6.65
C HIS A 92 -20.63 15.83 7.59
N GLN A 93 -20.75 14.60 7.06
CA GLN A 93 -20.94 13.36 7.82
C GLN A 93 -19.66 12.53 7.92
N LEU A 94 -18.55 13.02 7.34
CA LEU A 94 -17.33 12.24 7.12
C LEU A 94 -16.77 11.65 8.40
N ARG A 95 -16.60 12.50 9.42
CA ARG A 95 -16.02 12.10 10.70
C ARG A 95 -16.86 11.05 11.42
N GLU A 96 -18.17 11.23 11.45
CA GLU A 96 -19.10 10.32 12.14
C GLU A 96 -19.19 8.97 11.43
N LYS A 97 -19.30 8.99 10.10
CA LYS A 97 -19.44 7.78 9.29
C LYS A 97 -18.17 6.95 9.29
N ILE A 98 -17.00 7.56 9.08
CA ILE A 98 -15.72 6.83 9.15
C ILE A 98 -15.59 6.14 10.50
N LYS A 99 -15.77 6.88 11.60
CA LYS A 99 -15.70 6.34 12.96
C LYS A 99 -16.65 5.15 13.14
N PHE A 100 -17.90 5.31 12.73
CA PHE A 100 -18.92 4.27 12.81
C PHE A 100 -18.52 2.98 12.08
N TYR A 101 -17.96 3.08 10.87
CA TYR A 101 -17.56 1.90 10.10
C TYR A 101 -16.28 1.26 10.67
N THR A 102 -15.30 2.05 11.10
CA THR A 102 -14.04 1.51 11.65
C THR A 102 -14.20 0.88 13.02
N GLU A 103 -15.10 1.38 13.87
CA GLU A 103 -15.36 0.80 15.20
C GLU A 103 -16.08 -0.55 15.14
N ARG A 104 -16.78 -0.83 14.04
CA ARG A 104 -17.54 -2.06 13.85
C ARG A 104 -16.73 -3.21 13.25
N ILE A 105 -15.53 -2.93 12.77
CA ILE A 105 -14.68 -3.93 12.10
C ILE A 105 -13.54 -4.27 13.05
N PRO A 106 -13.41 -5.52 13.49
CA PRO A 106 -12.25 -5.96 14.27
C PRO A 106 -10.96 -5.62 13.51
N PRO A 107 -9.92 -5.06 14.18
CA PRO A 107 -8.67 -4.70 13.52
C PRO A 107 -7.98 -5.85 12.76
N ALA A 108 -8.22 -7.10 13.20
CA ALA A 108 -7.70 -8.30 12.55
C ALA A 108 -8.39 -8.63 11.21
N GLU A 109 -9.63 -8.18 11.03
CA GLU A 109 -10.41 -8.38 9.80
C GLU A 109 -10.16 -7.26 8.79
N LEU A 110 -9.83 -6.04 9.23
CA LEU A 110 -9.59 -4.92 8.33
C LEU A 110 -8.31 -5.12 7.52
N LYS A 111 -8.46 -5.26 6.20
CA LYS A 111 -7.34 -5.43 5.27
C LYS A 111 -6.90 -4.13 4.65
N TRP A 112 -7.86 -3.30 4.28
CA TRP A 112 -7.59 -2.03 3.64
C TRP A 112 -8.75 -1.06 3.89
N LEU A 113 -8.41 0.21 4.05
CA LEU A 113 -9.35 1.29 4.26
C LEU A 113 -8.89 2.47 3.40
N HIS A 114 -9.73 2.94 2.50
CA HIS A 114 -9.43 4.05 1.61
C HIS A 114 -10.57 5.06 1.61
N LEU A 115 -10.22 6.34 1.60
CA LEU A 115 -11.18 7.43 1.49
C LEU A 115 -10.85 8.25 0.23
N GLU A 116 -11.71 8.15 -0.77
CA GLU A 116 -11.56 8.85 -2.04
C GLU A 116 -12.44 10.09 -2.06
N LYS A 117 -11.88 11.25 -2.42
CA LYS A 117 -12.68 12.48 -2.59
C LYS A 117 -13.23 12.51 -4.02
N VAL A 118 -14.54 12.36 -4.17
CA VAL A 118 -15.21 12.40 -5.48
C VAL A 118 -15.58 13.82 -5.89
N SER A 119 -15.97 14.66 -4.92
CA SER A 119 -16.27 16.07 -5.17
C SER A 119 -16.08 16.90 -3.90
N GLU A 120 -16.37 18.21 -3.96
CA GLU A 120 -16.29 19.09 -2.78
C GLU A 120 -17.18 18.64 -1.62
N ASN A 121 -18.25 17.91 -1.90
CA ASN A 121 -19.27 17.53 -0.93
C ASN A 121 -19.43 16.01 -0.77
N LEU A 122 -18.68 15.20 -1.52
CA LEU A 122 -18.85 13.76 -1.58
C LEU A 122 -17.51 13.02 -1.51
N TYR A 123 -17.49 11.97 -0.71
CA TYR A 123 -16.38 11.06 -0.53
C TYR A 123 -16.88 9.61 -0.65
N LEU A 124 -16.01 8.72 -1.10
CA LEU A 124 -16.22 7.28 -1.06
C LEU A 124 -15.32 6.68 0.02
N LEU A 125 -15.91 5.94 0.94
CA LEU A 125 -15.17 5.09 1.86
C LEU A 125 -15.19 3.67 1.32
N ILE A 126 -14.01 3.16 0.99
CA ILE A 126 -13.80 1.80 0.54
C ILE A 126 -13.20 1.02 1.69
N ILE A 127 -13.87 -0.07 2.07
CA ILE A 127 -13.47 -0.94 3.16
C ILE A 127 -13.27 -2.33 2.59
N VAL A 128 -12.09 -2.89 2.79
CA VAL A 128 -11.79 -4.27 2.45
C VAL A 128 -11.51 -5.02 3.74
N ARG A 129 -12.23 -6.11 3.96
CA ARG A 129 -12.05 -6.97 5.13
C ARG A 129 -11.92 -8.44 4.75
N ARG A 130 -11.21 -9.18 5.58
CA ARG A 130 -11.26 -10.65 5.61
C ARG A 130 -12.62 -11.10 6.12
N VAL A 131 -13.12 -12.17 5.55
CA VAL A 131 -14.29 -12.91 6.02
C VAL A 131 -13.86 -14.35 6.23
N GLU A 132 -13.98 -14.84 7.46
CA GLU A 132 -13.80 -16.26 7.74
C GLU A 132 -15.02 -17.03 7.22
N VAL A 133 -14.77 -18.19 6.58
CA VAL A 133 -15.81 -19.17 6.20
C VAL A 133 -15.84 -20.30 7.21
#